data_AF-A0A0V0HBK0-F1
#
_entry.id   AF-A0A0V0HBK0-F1
#
_cell.length_a   1.000
_cell.length_b   1.000
_cell.length_c   1.000
_cell.angle_alpha   90.00
_cell.angle_beta   90.00
_cell.angle_gamma   90.00
#
_symmetry.space_group_name_H-M   'P 1'
#
loop_
_entity.id
_entity.type
_entity.pdbx_description
1 polymer ?
#
loop_
_entity_poly.entity_id
_entity_poly.type
_entity_poly.pdbx_seq_one_letter_code
_entity_poly.pdbx_strand_id
1 'polypeptide(L)'
;KVFKGKRPPIGYRPFVEACVDADEKGEALKYIPKLTDPRERAEAYARIGMAKEAADAATQAKDNELLGRLKQTFSQNAAASSIFDTLRDRLSFPSVS
;
A
#
# COMPACT_ATOMS: atom_id res chain seq x y z
N LYS A 1 -26.49 -9.41 15.38
CA LYS A 1 -25.01 -9.23 15.44
C LYS A 1 -24.41 -10.61 15.21
N VAL A 2 -24.08 -10.99 13.97
CA VAL A 2 -23.68 -12.36 13.63
C VAL A 2 -22.37 -12.31 12.86
N PHE A 3 -21.37 -13.00 13.39
CA PHE A 3 -20.16 -13.36 12.66
C PHE A 3 -20.08 -14.89 12.65
N LYS A 4 -20.48 -15.52 11.55
CA LYS A 4 -20.32 -16.95 11.31
C LYS A 4 -19.39 -17.13 10.11
N GLY A 5 -18.22 -17.73 10.33
CA GLY A 5 -17.41 -18.25 9.22
C GLY A 5 -15.90 -18.21 9.45
N LYS A 6 -15.35 -19.23 10.14
CA LYS A 6 -14.01 -19.86 10.02
C LYS A 6 -12.73 -19.01 9.76
N ARG A 7 -12.77 -17.70 9.86
CA ARG A 7 -11.63 -16.77 9.94
C ARG A 7 -12.01 -15.75 11.02
N PRO A 8 -11.07 -15.16 11.79
CA PRO A 8 -11.42 -14.05 12.67
C PRO A 8 -12.21 -13.04 11.82
N PRO A 9 -13.45 -12.69 12.20
CA PRO A 9 -14.42 -12.04 11.29
C PRO A 9 -14.00 -10.69 10.70
N ILE A 10 -12.91 -10.15 11.24
CA ILE A 10 -12.34 -8.84 10.97
C ILE A 10 -11.02 -8.91 10.16
N GLY A 11 -10.46 -10.11 9.93
CA GLY A 11 -9.17 -10.28 9.24
C GLY A 11 -7.97 -9.73 10.04
N TYR A 12 -6.82 -9.56 9.37
CA TYR A 12 -5.63 -8.89 9.94
C TYR A 12 -5.68 -7.36 9.82
N ARG A 13 -6.65 -6.84 9.07
CA ARG A 13 -6.90 -5.42 8.87
C ARG A 13 -6.93 -4.59 10.17
N PRO A 14 -7.66 -4.96 11.24
CA PRO A 14 -7.69 -4.17 12.47
C PRO A 14 -6.33 -4.10 13.18
N PHE A 15 -5.50 -5.14 13.07
CA PHE A 15 -4.15 -5.12 13.63
C PHE A 15 -3.26 -4.15 12.84
N VAL A 16 -3.35 -4.23 11.51
CA VAL A 16 -2.63 -3.31 10.63
C VAL A 16 -3.06 -1.86 10.88
N GLU A 17 -4.37 -1.58 10.98
CA GLU A 17 -4.86 -0.23 11.26
C GLU A 17 -4.43 0.27 12.64
N ALA A 18 -4.45 -0.58 13.68
CA ALA A 18 -3.94 -0.20 14.99
C ALA A 18 -2.42 0.10 14.97
N CYS A 19 -1.63 -0.71 14.26
CA CYS A 19 -0.19 -0.44 14.11
C CYS A 19 0.07 0.84 13.32
N VAL A 20 -0.72 1.11 12.28
CA VAL A 20 -0.63 2.34 11.49
C VAL A 20 -1.00 3.57 12.34
N ASP A 21 -2.07 3.48 13.13
CA ASP A 21 -2.54 4.55 14.02
C ASP A 21 -1.53 4.84 15.15
N ALA A 22 -0.87 3.80 15.66
CA ALA A 22 0.19 3.90 16.64
C ALA A 22 1.57 4.32 16.06
N ASP A 23 1.67 4.58 14.74
CA ASP A 23 2.92 4.78 13.98
C ASP A 23 3.96 3.65 14.17
N GLU A 24 3.49 2.46 14.55
CA GLU A 24 4.29 1.24 14.78
C GLU A 24 4.56 0.53 13.44
N LYS A 25 5.36 1.17 12.59
CA LYS A 25 5.70 0.67 11.24
C LYS A 25 6.32 -0.73 11.28
N GLY A 26 7.17 -0.99 12.27
CA GLY A 26 7.85 -2.29 12.43
C GLY A 26 6.89 -3.45 12.67
N GLU A 27 5.83 -3.24 13.46
CA GLU A 27 4.78 -4.23 13.66
C GLU A 27 3.86 -4.32 12.44
N ALA A 28 3.47 -3.17 11.85
CA ALA A 28 2.60 -3.14 10.68
C ALA A 28 3.17 -4.00 9.53
N LEU A 29 4.47 -3.90 9.25
CA LEU A 29 5.16 -4.69 8.21
C LEU A 29 5.06 -6.21 8.41
N LYS A 30 4.85 -6.69 9.65
CA LYS A 30 4.65 -8.13 9.92
C LYS A 30 3.23 -8.58 9.58
N TYR A 31 2.24 -7.69 9.62
CA TYR A 31 0.83 -8.00 9.42
C TYR A 31 0.33 -7.66 8.01
N ILE A 32 0.88 -6.62 7.38
CA ILE A 32 0.51 -6.22 6.01
C ILE A 32 0.59 -7.40 5.02
N PRO A 33 1.70 -8.15 4.90
CA PRO A 33 1.76 -9.30 3.97
C PRO A 33 0.79 -10.43 4.33
N LYS A 34 0.24 -10.47 5.55
CA LYS A 34 -0.77 -11.45 5.99
C LYS A 34 -2.20 -11.08 5.58
N LEU A 35 -2.44 -9.85 5.11
CA LEU A 35 -3.73 -9.46 4.54
C LEU A 35 -4.00 -10.29 3.29
N THR A 36 -5.22 -10.81 3.11
CA THR A 36 -5.57 -11.58 1.90
C THR A 36 -5.71 -10.71 0.67
N ASP A 37 -6.14 -9.47 0.84
CA ASP A 37 -6.45 -8.56 -0.25
C ASP A 37 -5.25 -7.66 -0.57
N PRO A 38 -4.68 -7.72 -1.80
CA PRO A 38 -3.53 -6.91 -2.19
C PRO A 38 -3.87 -5.40 -2.19
N ARG A 39 -5.13 -5.05 -2.40
CA ARG A 39 -5.62 -3.67 -2.27
C ARG A 39 -5.45 -3.13 -0.85
N GLU A 40 -5.86 -3.91 0.15
CA GLU A 40 -5.69 -3.52 1.56
C GLU A 40 -4.22 -3.42 1.96
N ARG A 41 -3.36 -4.29 1.39
CA ARG A 41 -1.90 -4.19 1.59
C ARG A 41 -1.35 -2.86 1.09
N ALA A 42 -1.74 -2.47 -0.13
CA ALA A 42 -1.33 -1.23 -0.74
C ALA A 42 -1.71 0.00 0.10
N GLU A 43 -2.95 0.06 0.59
CA GLU A 43 -3.42 1.15 1.44
C GLU A 43 -2.65 1.22 2.76
N ALA A 44 -2.40 0.07 3.39
CA ALA A 44 -1.63 0.00 4.63
C ALA A 44 -0.18 0.48 4.45
N TYR A 45 0.50 -0.01 3.42
CA TYR A 45 1.85 0.46 3.06
C TYR A 45 1.87 1.97 2.82
N ALA A 46 0.83 2.51 2.20
CA ALA A 46 0.75 3.95 1.94
C ALA A 46 0.62 4.79 3.21
N ARG A 47 -0.18 4.34 4.17
CA ARG A 47 -0.34 5.06 5.43
C ARG A 47 0.93 5.07 6.28
N ILE A 48 1.75 4.02 6.22
CA ILE A 48 3.06 4.01 6.91
C ILE A 48 4.19 4.70 6.12
N GLY A 49 3.90 5.23 4.92
CA GLY A 49 4.85 5.95 4.07
C GLY A 49 5.71 5.06 3.16
N MET A 50 5.35 3.80 2.98
CA MET A 50 6.07 2.81 2.16
C MET A 50 5.63 2.89 0.70
N ALA A 51 6.09 3.91 0.00
CA ALA A 51 5.70 4.23 -1.38
C ALA A 51 5.93 3.10 -2.38
N LYS A 52 7.10 2.45 -2.29
CA LYS A 52 7.50 1.37 -3.19
C LYS A 52 6.63 0.13 -2.98
N GLU A 53 6.44 -0.29 -1.72
CA GLU A 53 5.64 -1.47 -1.38
C GLU A 53 4.15 -1.24 -1.66
N ALA A 54 3.65 -0.01 -1.47
CA ALA A 54 2.29 0.36 -1.83
C ALA A 54 2.06 0.28 -3.34
N ALA A 55 2.99 0.80 -4.15
CA ALA A 55 2.92 0.74 -5.61
C ALA A 55 2.90 -0.71 -6.12
N ASP A 56 3.76 -1.56 -5.54
CA ASP A 56 3.87 -2.97 -5.90
C ASP A 56 2.58 -3.71 -5.56
N ALA A 57 2.07 -3.57 -4.35
CA ALA A 57 0.81 -4.18 -3.93
C ALA A 57 -0.40 -3.71 -4.76
N ALA A 58 -0.45 -2.42 -5.15
CA ALA A 58 -1.52 -1.90 -6.00
C ALA A 58 -1.43 -2.43 -7.44
N THR A 59 -0.21 -2.60 -7.95
CA THR A 59 0.03 -3.23 -9.26
C THR A 59 -0.42 -4.69 -9.24
N GLN A 60 -0.11 -5.42 -8.17
CA GLN A 60 -0.59 -6.80 -7.96
C GLN A 60 -2.12 -6.88 -7.83
N ALA A 61 -2.75 -5.87 -7.22
CA ALA A 61 -4.21 -5.76 -7.14
C ALA A 61 -4.88 -5.48 -8.49
N LYS A 62 -4.11 -5.15 -9.55
CA LYS A 62 -4.60 -4.71 -10.87
C LYS A 62 -5.58 -3.53 -10.77
N ASP A 63 -5.45 -2.75 -9.71
CA ASP A 63 -6.35 -1.64 -9.38
C ASP A 63 -5.69 -0.33 -9.80
N ASN A 64 -5.96 0.09 -11.03
CA ASN A 64 -5.40 1.30 -11.62
C ASN A 64 -5.88 2.57 -10.90
N GLU A 65 -7.11 2.55 -10.36
CA GLU A 65 -7.63 3.65 -9.54
C GLU A 65 -6.83 3.79 -8.25
N LEU A 66 -6.59 2.67 -7.57
CA LEU A 66 -5.78 2.64 -6.35
C LEU A 66 -4.35 3.14 -6.63
N LEU A 67 -3.72 2.66 -7.69
CA LEU A 67 -2.37 3.10 -8.10
C LEU A 67 -2.33 4.62 -8.34
N GLY A 68 -3.37 5.18 -8.98
CA GLY A 68 -3.52 6.62 -9.19
C GLY A 68 -3.65 7.40 -7.89
N ARG A 69 -4.48 6.94 -6.96
CA ARG A 69 -4.65 7.55 -5.62
C ARG A 69 -3.38 7.48 -4.80
N LEU A 70 -2.66 6.36 -4.85
CA LEU A 70 -1.37 6.20 -4.19
C LEU A 70 -0.36 7.21 -4.71
N LYS A 71 -0.20 7.31 -6.04
CA LYS A 71 0.65 8.32 -6.66
C LYS A 71 0.35 9.72 -6.13
N GLN A 72 -0.92 10.11 -6.11
CA GLN A 72 -1.33 11.43 -5.61
C GLN A 72 -1.06 11.61 -4.11
N THR A 73 -1.31 10.57 -3.30
CA THR A 73 -1.06 10.58 -1.85
C THR A 73 0.43 10.77 -1.56
N PHE A 74 1.30 10.08 -2.29
CA PHE A 74 2.73 10.22 -2.15
C PHE A 74 3.26 11.51 -2.76
N SER A 75 2.65 12.05 -3.82
CA SER A 75 3.00 13.38 -4.37
C SER A 75 2.82 14.51 -3.35
N GLN A 76 1.88 14.35 -2.41
CA GLN A 76 1.65 15.31 -1.31
C GLN A 76 2.66 15.15 -0.16
N ASN A 77 3.45 14.08 -0.15
CA ASN A 77 4.46 13.81 0.88
C ASN A 77 5.86 13.84 0.24
N ALA A 78 6.57 14.97 0.39
CA ALA A 78 7.80 15.29 -0.36
C ALA A 78 8.87 14.17 -0.36
N ALA A 79 8.96 13.39 0.72
CA ALA A 79 9.89 12.26 0.83
C ALA A 79 9.50 11.05 -0.04
N ALA A 80 8.20 10.86 -0.30
CA ALA A 80 7.66 9.78 -1.11
C ALA A 80 7.46 10.18 -2.58
N SER A 81 7.25 11.47 -2.85
CA SER A 81 7.14 12.03 -4.21
C SER A 81 8.35 11.67 -5.08
N SER A 82 9.57 11.79 -4.54
CA SER A 82 10.82 11.52 -5.25
C SER A 82 10.99 10.05 -5.65
N ILE A 83 10.46 9.12 -4.84
CA ILE A 83 10.49 7.67 -5.14
C ILE A 83 9.56 7.35 -6.31
N PHE A 84 8.38 7.97 -6.35
CA PHE A 84 7.44 7.78 -7.46
C PHE A 84 7.88 8.46 -8.75
N ASP A 85 8.55 9.61 -8.65
CA ASP A 85 9.09 10.33 -9.80
C ASP A 85 10.22 9.53 -10.47
N THR A 86 11.15 8.99 -9.68
CA THR A 86 12.21 8.11 -10.18
C THR A 86 11.68 6.80 -10.77
N LEU A 87 10.65 6.19 -10.18
CA LEU A 87 9.96 5.03 -10.76
C LEU A 87 9.29 5.38 -12.10
N ARG A 88 8.67 6.56 -12.20
CA ARG A 88 7.99 7.02 -13.42
C ARG A 88 9.00 7.32 -14.53
N ASP A 89 10.09 7.99 -14.21
CA ASP A 89 11.18 8.30 -15.14
C ASP A 89 11.76 7.00 -15.74
N ARG A 90 11.97 5.98 -14.90
CA ARG A 90 12.47 4.67 -15.33
C ARG A 90 11.47 3.86 -16.18
N LEU A 91 10.19 4.23 -16.16
CA LEU A 91 9.15 3.67 -17.05
C LEU A 91 8.97 4.52 -18.32
N SER A 92 9.35 5.79 -18.28
CA SER A 92 9.41 6.70 -19.41
C SER A 92 10.78 6.64 -20.08
N PHE A 93 11.21 5.45 -20.51
CA PHE A 93 12.21 5.40 -21.57
C PHE A 93 11.54 5.82 -22.89
N PRO A 94 11.94 6.93 -23.52
CA PRO A 94 11.70 7.06 -24.95
C PRO A 94 12.45 5.90 -25.62
N SER A 95 11.72 5.11 -26.41
CA SER A 95 12.29 4.23 -27.40
C SER A 95 13.33 5.04 -28.18
N VAL A 96 14.62 4.82 -27.90
CA VAL A 96 15.69 5.38 -28.71
C VAL A 96 15.57 4.68 -30.07
N SER A 97 15.34 5.48 -31.11
CA SER A 97 15.45 5.11 -32.52
C SER A 97 16.15 6.25 -33.22
#